data_AF-A0A2D5RQM1-F1
#
_entry.id   AF-A0A2D5RQM1-F1
#
_cell.length_a   1.000
_cell.length_b   1.000
_cell.length_c   1.000
_cell.angle_alpha   90.00
_cell.angle_beta   90.00
_cell.angle_gamma   90.00
#
_symmetry.space_group_name_H-M   'P 1'
#
loop_
_entity.id
_entity.type
_entity.pdbx_description
1 polymer ?
#
loop_
_entity_poly.entity_id
_entity_poly.type
_entity_poly.pdbx_seq_one_letter_code
_entity_poly.pdbx_strand_id
1 'polypeptide(L)' 'MKTKFFLIALAVGVITVSGCSNKAVYQNLQLNKKQECRRLPVTQYDDCMRDMAQSYEEYERQRKQVIENKAL' A
#
# COMPACT_ATOMS: atom_id res chain seq x y z
N MET A 1 32.70 -23.62 0.08
CA MET A 1 32.06 -23.00 -1.12
C MET A 1 30.55 -22.96 -1.02
N LYS A 2 29.88 -24.00 -0.51
CA LYS A 2 28.41 -24.07 -0.35
C LYS A 2 27.82 -22.91 0.47
N THR A 3 28.47 -22.54 1.57
CA THR A 3 28.06 -21.42 2.44
C THR A 3 28.14 -20.06 1.74
N LYS A 4 29.19 -19.84 0.93
CA LYS A 4 29.34 -18.60 0.14
C LYS A 4 28.27 -18.51 -0.95
N PHE A 5 27.96 -19.62 -1.62
CA PHE A 5 26.86 -19.70 -2.59
C PHE A 5 25.49 -19.46 -1.95
N PHE A 6 25.26 -19.98 -0.75
CA PHE A 6 24.01 -19.78 -0.01
C PHE A 6 23.81 -18.32 0.39
N LEU A 7 24.87 -17.65 0.85
CA LEU A 7 24.84 -16.23 1.18
C LEU A 7 24.60 -15.35 -0.05
N ILE A 8 25.18 -15.69 -1.20
CA ILE A 8 24.93 -14.99 -2.48
C ILE A 8 23.47 -15.16 -2.92
N ALA A 9 22.93 -16.38 -2.85
CA ALA A 9 21.53 -16.64 -3.18
C ALA A 9 20.56 -15.90 -2.25
N LEU A 10 20.86 -15.85 -0.95
CA LEU A 10 20.09 -15.09 0.04
C LEU A 10 20.12 -13.59 -0.27
N ALA A 11 21.30 -13.03 -0.57
CA ALA A 11 21.45 -11.61 -0.90
C ALA A 11 20.66 -11.22 -2.16
N VAL A 12 20.71 -12.05 -3.21
CA VAL A 12 19.93 -11.85 -4.44
C VAL A 12 18.43 -11.91 -4.14
N GLY A 13 17.98 -12.84 -3.29
CA GLY A 13 16.57 -12.97 -2.91
C GLY A 13 16.01 -11.78 -2.11
N VAL A 14 16.83 -11.06 -1.35
CA VAL A 14 16.37 -9.87 -0.60
C VAL A 14 16.18 -8.67 -1.54
N ILE A 15 17.02 -8.53 -2.55
CA ILE A 15 16.97 -7.39 -3.48
C ILE A 15 15.70 -7.44 -4.35
N THR A 16 15.21 -8.62 -4.70
CA THR A 16 14.00 -8.77 -5.53
C THR A 16 12.72 -8.31 -4.83
N VAL A 17 12.67 -8.32 -3.50
CA VAL A 17 11.49 -7.88 -2.73
C VAL A 17 11.41 -6.34 -2.62
N SER A 18 12.52 -5.64 -2.87
CA SER A 18 12.57 -4.16 -2.80
C SER A 18 11.82 -3.46 -3.96
N GLY A 19 11.33 -4.22 -4.94
CA GLY A 19 10.59 -3.72 -6.10
C GLY A 19 9.10 -3.44 -5.87
N CYS A 20 8.52 -3.76 -4.71
CA CYS A 20 7.13 -3.46 -4.41
C CYS A 20 6.94 -1.94 -4.23
N SER A 21 6.33 -1.28 -5.22
CA SER A 21 5.97 0.14 -5.13
C SER A 21 4.85 0.35 -4.12
N ASN A 22 5.07 1.20 -3.12
CA ASN A 22 4.04 1.62 -2.16
C ASN A 22 2.78 2.19 -2.85
N LYS A 23 2.97 2.89 -3.98
CA LYS A 23 1.87 3.38 -4.81
C LYS A 23 1.06 2.24 -5.43
N ALA A 24 1.74 1.23 -5.96
CA ALA A 24 1.07 0.06 -6.54
C ALA A 24 0.29 -0.72 -5.48
N VAL A 25 0.86 -0.91 -4.29
CA VAL A 25 0.17 -1.56 -3.16
C VAL A 25 -1.06 -0.76 -2.74
N TYR A 26 -0.92 0.55 -2.55
CA TYR A 26 -2.03 1.44 -2.19
C TYR A 26 -3.16 1.38 -3.22
N GLN A 27 -2.83 1.49 -4.50
CA GLN A 27 -3.81 1.49 -5.59
C GLN A 27 -4.58 0.16 -5.67
N ASN A 28 -3.90 -0.97 -5.49
CA ASN A 28 -4.56 -2.28 -5.47
C ASN A 28 -5.52 -2.41 -4.27
N LEU A 29 -5.10 -1.96 -3.08
CA LEU A 29 -5.97 -1.96 -1.91
C LEU A 29 -7.20 -1.06 -2.10
N GLN A 30 -7.00 0.14 -2.63
CA GLN A 30 -8.06 1.09 -2.99
C GLN A 30 -9.05 0.49 -3.99
N LEU A 31 -8.55 -0.20 -5.02
CA LEU A 31 -9.37 -0.88 -6.00
C LEU A 31 -10.26 -1.95 -5.34
N ASN A 32 -9.69 -2.79 -4.48
CA ASN A 32 -10.44 -3.82 -3.76
C ASN A 32 -11.54 -3.20 -2.88
N LYS A 33 -11.24 -2.15 -2.11
CA LYS A 33 -12.25 -1.46 -1.30
C LYS A 33 -13.37 -0.85 -2.14
N LYS A 34 -13.04 -0.25 -3.30
CA LYS A 34 -14.04 0.23 -4.26
C LYS A 34 -14.92 -0.89 -4.80
N GLN A 35 -14.37 -2.08 -5.01
CA GLN A 35 -15.16 -3.25 -5.42
C GLN A 35 -16.08 -3.74 -4.30
N GLU A 36 -15.65 -3.66 -3.04
CA GLU A 36 -16.51 -3.95 -1.88
C GLU A 36 -17.69 -2.98 -1.81
N CYS A 37 -17.47 -1.67 -2.01
CA CYS A 37 -18.56 -0.69 -2.05
C CYS A 37 -19.64 -1.04 -3.08
N ARG A 38 -19.25 -1.56 -4.25
CA ARG A 38 -20.20 -1.98 -5.31
C ARG A 38 -21.10 -3.15 -4.92
N ARG A 39 -20.75 -3.88 -3.86
CA ARG A 39 -21.57 -4.99 -3.34
C ARG A 39 -22.58 -4.52 -2.29
N LEU A 40 -22.49 -3.27 -1.85
CA LEU A 40 -23.40 -2.71 -0.85
C LEU A 40 -24.73 -2.26 -1.48
N PRO A 41 -25.80 -2.17 -0.67
CA PRO A 41 -27.05 -1.53 -1.10
C PRO A 41 -26.83 -0.08 -1.53
N VAL A 42 -27.69 0.41 -2.43
CA VAL A 42 -27.62 1.79 -2.95
C VAL A 42 -27.55 2.85 -1.84
N THR A 43 -28.26 2.64 -0.74
CA THR A 43 -28.27 3.56 0.41
C THR A 43 -26.93 3.70 1.12
N GLN A 44 -26.00 2.76 0.93
CA GLN A 44 -24.67 2.75 1.57
C GLN A 44 -23.53 2.95 0.56
N TYR A 45 -23.83 2.84 -0.74
CA TYR A 45 -22.83 2.91 -1.80
C TYR A 45 -22.12 4.28 -1.84
N ASP A 46 -22.90 5.37 -1.84
CA ASP A 46 -22.35 6.73 -1.95
C ASP A 46 -21.48 7.09 -0.75
N ASP A 47 -21.91 6.68 0.44
CA ASP A 47 -21.16 6.86 1.69
C ASP A 47 -19.84 6.08 1.67
N CYS A 48 -19.87 4.81 1.25
CA CYS A 48 -18.68 3.98 1.12
C CYS A 48 -17.69 4.55 0.08
N MET A 49 -18.20 5.00 -1.08
CA MET A 49 -17.36 5.51 -2.16
C MET A 49 -16.68 6.84 -1.81
N ARG A 50 -17.31 7.67 -0.97
CA ARG A 50 -16.77 8.95 -0.50
C ARG A 50 -15.48 8.77 0.30
N ASP A 51 -15.39 7.72 1.12
CA ASP A 51 -14.17 7.40 1.88
C ASP A 51 -13.02 6.93 0.98
N MET A 52 -13.30 6.55 -0.27
CA MET A 52 -12.32 6.04 -1.23
C MET A 52 -11.80 7.11 -2.21
N ALA A 53 -12.09 8.39 -1.97
CA ALA A 53 -11.70 9.48 -2.87
C ALA A 53 -10.23 9.91 -2.75
N GLN A 54 -9.55 9.56 -1.65
CA GLN A 54 -8.20 10.04 -1.35
C GLN A 54 -7.15 9.54 -2.37
N SER A 55 -6.39 10.49 -2.95
CA SER A 55 -5.25 10.19 -3.83
C SER A 55 -4.07 9.59 -3.06
N TYR A 56 -3.19 8.86 -3.75
CA TYR A 56 -1.98 8.31 -3.12
C TYR A 56 -1.07 9.42 -2.58
N GLU A 57 -0.94 10.50 -3.34
CA GLU A 57 -0.09 11.64 -3.00
C GLU A 57 -0.57 12.36 -1.74
N GLU A 58 -1.89 12.48 -1.57
CA GLU A 58 -2.51 13.02 -0.36
C GLU A 58 -2.31 12.09 0.83
N TYR A 59 -2.54 10.78 0.65
CA TYR A 59 -2.28 9.76 1.66
C TYR A 59 -0.82 9.78 2.14
N GLU A 60 0.15 9.80 1.22
CA GLU A 60 1.57 9.85 1.57
C GLU A 60 1.95 11.13 2.32
N ARG A 61 1.39 12.27 1.92
CA ARG A 61 1.63 13.54 2.62
C ARG A 61 1.11 13.49 4.06
N GLN A 62 -0.14 13.07 4.26
CA GLN A 62 -0.73 12.94 5.59
C GLN A 62 0.01 11.91 6.45
N ARG A 63 0.40 10.77 5.87
CA ARG A 63 1.18 9.73 6.54
C ARG A 63 2.52 10.28 7.06
N LYS A 64 3.23 11.06 6.24
CA LYS A 64 4.50 11.69 6.63
C LYS A 64 4.29 12.71 7.75
N GLN A 65 3.28 13.58 7.63
CA GLN A 65 2.95 14.55 8.67
C GLN A 65 2.66 13.87 10.02
N VAL A 66 1.93 12.76 10.05
CA VAL A 66 1.66 12.01 11.29
C VAL A 66 2.94 11.42 11.89
N ILE A 67 3.86 10.94 11.05
CA ILE A 67 5.14 10.39 11.51
C ILE A 67 6.03 11.51 12.07
N GLU A 68 6.12 12.64 11.38
CA GLU A 68 6.90 13.81 11.80
C GLU A 68 6.34 14.43 13.09
N ASN A 69 5.03 14.59 13.20
CA ASN A 69 4.37 15.15 14.38
C ASN A 69 4.42 14.21 15.60
N LYS A 70 4.58 12.90 15.40
CA LYS A 70 4.80 11.94 16.50
C LYS A 70 6.25 11.88 16.98
N ALA A 71 7.19 12.38 16.19
CA ALA A 71 8.61 12.39 16.52
C ALA A 71 9.04 13.67 17.27
N LEU A 72 8.10 14.59 17.51
CA LEU A 72 8.27 15.86 18.21
C LEU A 72 7.48 15.83 19.51
#